data_AF-A0A6C0LL54-F1
#
_entry.id   AF-A0A6C0LL54-F1
#
_cell.length_a   1.000
_cell.length_b   1.000
_cell.length_c   1.000
_cell.angle_alpha   90.00
_cell.angle_beta   90.00
_cell.angle_gamma   90.00
#
_symmetry.space_group_name_H-M   'P 1'
#
loop_
_entity.id
_entity.type
_entity.pdbx_description
1 polymer ?
#
loop_
_entity_poly.entity_id
_entity_poly.type
_entity_poly.pdbx_seq_one_letter_code
_entity_poly.pdbx_strand_id
1 'polypeptide(L)'
;MSSQRQNCLICDSARHLTFNCKSNKSILVINRMNELFKTKAPDFHSYNIKELKQIAILTPYENSISMYKVKNAFIHKRFKYNPIPVTLTKKYLIERLIERWVSLNRIITNFTTKPQSGHECPVCYEDFTEYTWSFILSKWVRHLIKPSLVTSCGHTFCKSCWHRWPEASYYFAEKKTDLCDGYAVGRSCPLCRKKVANDKVKHYDVGINREKIG
;
A
#
# COMPACT_ATOMS: atom_id res chain seq x y z
N MET A 1 23.60 -3.43 -34.94
CA MET A 1 24.26 -2.95 -33.70
C MET A 1 24.04 -3.97 -32.61
N SER A 2 25.08 -4.70 -32.19
CA SER A 2 24.96 -5.71 -31.13
C SER A 2 24.65 -5.00 -29.80
N SER A 3 23.46 -5.23 -29.26
CA SER A 3 23.13 -4.81 -27.90
C SER A 3 24.04 -5.60 -26.94
N GLN A 4 25.19 -5.04 -26.57
CA GLN A 4 26.02 -5.58 -25.48
C GLN A 4 25.11 -5.72 -24.25
N ARG A 5 24.76 -6.96 -23.91
CA ARG A 5 24.03 -7.25 -22.67
C ARG A 5 24.96 -6.89 -21.52
N GLN A 6 24.66 -5.80 -20.82
CA GLN A 6 25.31 -5.50 -19.55
C GLN A 6 25.01 -6.63 -18.56
N ASN A 7 26.05 -7.12 -17.90
CA ASN A 7 25.90 -8.04 -16.77
C ASN A 7 25.05 -7.40 -15.68
N CYS A 8 24.37 -8.26 -14.90
CA CYS A 8 23.63 -7.84 -13.73
C CYS A 8 24.51 -7.01 -12.79
N LEU A 9 24.11 -5.78 -12.46
CA LEU A 9 24.90 -4.90 -11.59
C LEU A 9 24.94 -5.37 -10.12
N ILE A 10 24.14 -6.37 -9.75
CA ILE A 10 24.04 -6.92 -8.39
C ILE A 10 24.95 -8.14 -8.22
N CYS A 11 24.93 -9.08 -9.16
CA CYS A 11 25.68 -10.35 -9.05
C CYS A 11 26.63 -10.62 -10.22
N ASP A 12 26.79 -9.66 -11.13
CA ASP A 12 27.68 -9.71 -12.30
C ASP A 12 27.37 -10.85 -13.30
N SER A 13 26.19 -11.48 -13.17
CA SER A 13 25.74 -12.53 -14.08
C SER A 13 25.22 -11.98 -15.41
N ALA A 14 25.58 -12.62 -16.52
CA ALA A 14 25.03 -12.33 -17.85
C ALA A 14 23.64 -12.97 -18.09
N ARG A 15 23.16 -13.82 -17.18
CA ARG A 15 21.95 -14.65 -17.39
C ARG A 15 20.64 -13.89 -17.19
N HIS A 16 20.69 -12.72 -16.55
CA HIS A 16 19.50 -11.94 -16.23
C HIS A 16 19.80 -10.44 -16.19
N LEU A 17 18.75 -9.64 -16.37
CA LEU A 17 18.80 -8.21 -16.13
C LEU A 17 18.89 -7.93 -14.63
N THR A 18 19.57 -6.84 -14.24
CA THR A 18 19.75 -6.44 -12.83
C THR A 18 18.46 -6.49 -12.01
N PHE A 19 17.33 -6.02 -12.56
CA PHE A 19 16.03 -6.02 -11.87
C PHE A 19 15.45 -7.41 -11.58
N ASN A 20 15.88 -8.44 -12.32
CA ASN A 20 15.43 -9.82 -12.15
C ASN A 20 16.41 -10.63 -11.30
N CYS A 21 17.36 -9.97 -10.64
CA CYS A 21 18.35 -10.65 -9.82
C CYS A 21 17.68 -11.27 -8.58
N LYS A 22 17.79 -12.59 -8.46
CA LYS A 22 17.32 -13.37 -7.30
C LYS A 22 18.47 -13.88 -6.43
N SER A 23 19.68 -13.36 -6.62
CA SER A 23 20.83 -13.76 -5.79
C SER A 23 20.68 -13.26 -4.35
N ASN A 24 21.35 -13.87 -3.38
CA ASN A 24 21.38 -13.37 -2.00
C ASN A 24 21.91 -11.92 -1.91
N LYS A 25 22.74 -11.48 -2.87
CA LYS A 25 23.21 -10.09 -2.98
C LYS A 25 22.07 -9.10 -3.27
N SER A 26 21.00 -9.53 -3.91
CA SER A 26 19.82 -8.68 -4.17
C SER A 26 19.14 -8.23 -2.87
N ILE A 27 19.08 -9.11 -1.86
CA ILE A 27 18.51 -8.80 -0.55
C ILE A 27 19.31 -7.69 0.12
N LEU A 28 20.64 -7.76 0.08
CA LEU A 28 21.52 -6.71 0.62
C LEU A 28 21.29 -5.35 -0.06
N VAL A 29 21.14 -5.35 -1.39
CA VAL A 29 20.88 -4.12 -2.16
C VAL A 29 19.49 -3.55 -1.84
N ILE A 30 18.46 -4.41 -1.73
CA ILE A 30 17.10 -3.99 -1.35
C ILE A 30 17.10 -3.39 0.07
N ASN A 31 17.76 -4.03 1.03
CA ASN A 31 17.86 -3.51 2.39
C ASN A 31 18.57 -2.15 2.42
N ARG A 32 19.66 -1.99 1.68
CA ARG A 32 20.33 -0.70 1.53
C ARG A 32 19.42 0.36 0.93
N MET A 33 18.63 0.04 -0.09
CA MET A 33 17.66 0.96 -0.67
C MET A 33 16.58 1.37 0.35
N ASN A 34 16.11 0.42 1.16
CA ASN A 34 15.15 0.71 2.23
C ASN A 34 15.73 1.65 3.27
N GLU A 35 16.99 1.48 3.67
CA GLU A 35 17.68 2.40 4.57
C GLU A 35 17.91 3.77 3.93
N LEU A 36 18.29 3.81 2.65
CA LEU A 36 18.43 5.05 1.89
C LEU A 36 17.13 5.85 1.93
N PHE A 37 15.97 5.21 1.70
CA PHE A 37 14.65 5.85 1.77
C PHE A 37 14.26 6.30 3.19
N LYS A 38 14.94 5.89 4.25
CA LYS A 38 14.74 6.44 5.60
C LYS A 38 15.59 7.67 5.88
N THR A 39 16.58 7.94 5.04
CA THR A 39 17.51 9.06 5.21
C THR A 39 16.93 10.33 4.61
N LYS A 40 16.90 11.40 5.41
CA LYS A 40 16.42 12.73 4.99
C LYS A 40 17.27 13.32 3.84
N ALA A 41 18.58 13.09 3.89
CA ALA A 41 19.53 13.53 2.87
C ALA A 41 20.68 12.50 2.75
N PRO A 42 20.65 11.61 1.75
CA PRO A 42 21.72 10.63 1.54
C PRO A 42 22.98 11.30 1.01
N ASP A 43 24.13 10.94 1.59
CA ASP A 43 25.43 11.33 1.05
C ASP A 43 25.85 10.40 -0.11
N PHE A 44 25.51 10.80 -1.33
CA PHE A 44 25.87 10.03 -2.52
C PHE A 44 27.39 10.00 -2.79
N HIS A 45 28.19 10.90 -2.21
CA HIS A 45 29.64 10.89 -2.43
C HIS A 45 30.33 9.70 -1.77
N SER A 46 29.77 9.19 -0.67
CA SER A 46 30.26 8.02 0.07
C SER A 46 30.19 6.69 -0.71
N TYR A 47 29.35 6.61 -1.75
CA TYR A 47 29.16 5.38 -2.52
C TYR A 47 30.18 5.21 -3.65
N ASN A 48 30.52 3.96 -3.95
CA ASN A 48 31.34 3.65 -5.13
C ASN A 48 30.48 3.62 -6.40
N ILE A 49 31.12 3.61 -7.58
CA ILE A 49 30.43 3.70 -8.87
C ILE A 49 29.44 2.54 -9.12
N LYS A 50 29.74 1.33 -8.63
CA LYS A 50 28.84 0.17 -8.78
C LYS A 50 27.57 0.37 -7.99
N GLU A 51 27.70 0.87 -6.76
CA GLU A 51 26.58 1.15 -5.86
C GLU A 51 25.70 2.28 -6.40
N LEU A 52 26.30 3.35 -6.91
CA LEU A 52 25.57 4.44 -7.56
C LEU A 52 24.76 3.95 -8.77
N LYS A 53 25.33 3.05 -9.59
CA LYS A 53 24.61 2.42 -10.72
C LYS A 53 23.45 1.54 -10.23
N GLN A 54 23.60 0.84 -9.11
CA GLN A 54 22.52 0.05 -8.49
C GLN A 54 21.39 0.97 -7.98
N ILE A 55 21.71 2.10 -7.36
CA ILE A 55 20.69 3.07 -6.91
C ILE A 55 19.97 3.67 -8.12
N ALA A 56 20.72 4.11 -9.14
CA ALA A 56 20.20 4.71 -10.36
C ALA A 56 19.23 3.78 -11.11
N ILE A 57 19.58 2.49 -11.24
CA ILE A 57 18.70 1.53 -11.90
C ILE A 57 17.44 1.24 -11.06
N LEU A 58 17.53 1.24 -9.73
CA LEU A 58 16.40 0.97 -8.84
C LEU A 58 15.48 2.17 -8.58
N THR A 59 15.85 3.36 -9.07
CA THR A 59 15.05 4.60 -8.94
C THR A 59 14.64 5.16 -10.31
N PRO A 60 13.92 4.41 -11.17
CA PRO A 60 13.68 4.83 -12.54
C PRO A 60 12.60 5.92 -12.70
N TYR A 61 11.85 6.23 -11.67
CA TYR A 61 10.72 7.18 -11.69
C TYR A 61 11.08 8.47 -10.96
N GLU A 62 10.58 9.61 -11.45
CA GLU A 62 10.82 10.91 -10.81
C GLU A 62 9.97 11.14 -9.57
N ASN A 63 8.75 10.60 -9.56
CA ASN A 63 7.75 10.78 -8.52
C ASN A 63 7.18 9.43 -8.05
N SER A 64 8.04 8.42 -7.89
CA SER A 64 7.69 7.16 -7.23
C SER A 64 8.93 6.44 -6.72
N ILE A 65 8.84 5.90 -5.51
CA ILE A 65 9.86 4.99 -4.94
C ILE A 65 9.70 3.54 -5.44
N SER A 66 8.79 3.30 -6.40
CA SER A 66 8.57 1.97 -6.93
C SER A 66 9.83 1.43 -7.61
N MET A 67 10.37 0.36 -7.05
CA MET A 67 11.47 -0.42 -7.63
C MET A 67 10.96 -1.38 -8.72
N TYR A 68 9.64 -1.48 -8.90
CA TYR A 68 9.04 -2.40 -9.84
C TYR A 68 9.01 -1.81 -11.25
N LYS A 69 9.62 -2.55 -12.18
CA LYS A 69 9.13 -2.57 -13.56
C LYS A 69 7.80 -3.32 -13.55
N VAL A 70 6.73 -2.62 -13.22
CA VAL A 70 5.47 -3.06 -13.79
C VAL A 70 5.61 -2.73 -15.28
N LYS A 71 5.64 -3.74 -16.16
CA LYS A 71 5.48 -3.56 -17.61
C LYS A 71 4.07 -3.05 -17.87
N ASN A 72 3.80 -1.83 -17.43
CA ASN A 72 2.48 -1.25 -17.44
C ASN A 72 2.65 0.21 -17.84
N ALA A 73 2.29 0.48 -19.09
CA ALA A 73 2.37 1.82 -19.67
C ALA A 73 1.63 2.86 -18.84
N PHE A 74 0.53 2.47 -18.16
CA PHE A 74 -0.18 3.34 -17.22
C PHE A 74 0.72 3.80 -16.08
N ILE A 75 1.51 2.90 -15.51
CA ILE A 75 2.42 3.20 -14.39
C ILE A 75 3.58 4.06 -14.86
N HIS A 76 4.15 3.76 -16.04
CA HIS A 76 5.20 4.60 -16.63
C HIS A 76 4.73 6.03 -16.89
N LYS A 77 3.49 6.21 -17.39
CA LYS A 77 2.89 7.52 -17.61
C LYS A 77 2.58 8.23 -16.28
N ARG A 78 1.99 7.53 -15.32
CA ARG A 78 1.60 8.08 -14.01
C ARG A 78 2.80 8.58 -13.21
N PHE A 79 3.88 7.80 -13.20
CA PHE A 79 5.06 8.06 -12.37
C PHE A 79 6.27 8.62 -13.13
N LYS A 80 6.06 9.15 -14.34
CA LYS A 80 7.10 9.80 -15.15
C LYS A 80 8.38 8.95 -15.20
N TYR A 81 8.31 7.84 -15.94
CA TYR A 81 9.47 6.99 -16.15
C TYR A 81 10.61 7.80 -16.82
N ASN A 82 11.69 8.01 -16.08
CA ASN A 82 12.87 8.74 -16.52
C ASN A 82 14.10 8.10 -15.85
N PRO A 83 14.61 6.98 -16.37
CA PRO A 83 15.72 6.26 -15.74
C PRO A 83 17.02 7.08 -15.81
N ILE A 84 17.80 7.07 -14.73
CA ILE A 84 19.14 7.66 -14.73
C ILE A 84 20.08 6.73 -15.51
N PRO A 85 20.74 7.18 -16.59
CA PRO A 85 21.60 6.31 -17.38
C PRO A 85 22.81 5.82 -16.57
N VAL A 86 22.96 4.50 -16.45
CA VAL A 86 24.06 3.86 -15.70
C VAL A 86 25.41 3.94 -16.41
N THR A 87 25.45 4.51 -17.62
CA THR A 87 26.66 4.80 -18.39
C THR A 87 27.33 6.11 -17.98
N LEU A 88 26.67 6.94 -17.18
CA LEU A 88 27.23 8.18 -16.67
C LEU A 88 28.47 7.95 -15.79
N THR A 89 29.35 8.95 -15.74
CA THR A 89 30.50 8.97 -14.84
C THR A 89 30.04 9.08 -13.38
N LYS A 90 30.94 8.79 -12.41
CA LYS A 90 30.61 8.89 -10.98
C LYS A 90 30.05 10.27 -10.62
N LYS A 91 30.69 11.34 -11.11
CA LYS A 91 30.27 12.74 -10.87
C LYS A 91 28.83 12.98 -11.33
N TYR A 92 28.53 12.67 -12.58
CA TYR A 92 27.19 12.87 -13.14
C TYR A 92 26.13 11.95 -12.53
N LEU A 93 26.49 10.73 -12.11
CA LEU A 93 25.57 9.87 -11.36
C LEU A 93 25.17 10.51 -10.03
N ILE A 94 26.13 11.06 -9.29
CA ILE A 94 25.88 11.73 -8.01
C ILE A 94 24.94 12.92 -8.23
N GLU A 95 25.25 13.81 -9.18
CA GLU A 95 24.42 14.99 -9.49
C GLU A 95 22.97 14.59 -9.81
N ARG A 96 22.78 13.62 -10.71
CA ARG A 96 21.44 13.15 -11.10
C ARG A 96 20.69 12.44 -9.97
N LEU A 97 21.41 11.73 -9.09
CA LEU A 97 20.81 11.09 -7.92
C LEU A 97 20.38 12.12 -6.87
N ILE A 98 21.16 13.18 -6.65
CA ILE A 98 20.77 14.29 -5.77
C ILE A 98 19.48 14.95 -6.29
N GLU A 99 19.44 15.32 -7.57
CA GLU A 99 18.25 15.91 -8.20
C GLU A 99 17.01 15.00 -8.09
N ARG A 100 17.21 13.70 -8.32
CA ARG A 100 16.17 12.68 -8.15
C ARG A 100 15.68 12.62 -6.71
N TRP A 101 16.58 12.68 -5.74
CA TRP A 101 16.24 12.58 -4.33
C TRP A 101 15.42 13.78 -3.85
N VAL A 102 15.79 14.99 -4.28
CA VAL A 102 15.02 16.22 -4.01
C VAL A 102 13.57 16.06 -4.51
N SER A 103 13.40 15.53 -5.71
CA SER A 103 12.07 15.30 -6.31
C SER A 103 11.27 14.22 -5.55
N LEU A 104 11.93 13.17 -5.08
CA LEU A 104 11.31 12.06 -4.36
C LEU A 104 10.99 12.38 -2.90
N ASN A 105 11.61 13.41 -2.31
CA ASN A 105 11.57 13.66 -0.87
C ASN A 105 10.15 13.70 -0.28
N ARG A 106 9.17 14.28 -0.99
CA ARG A 106 7.76 14.30 -0.55
C ARG A 106 7.17 12.90 -0.43
N ILE A 107 7.47 12.02 -1.39
CA ILE A 107 6.94 10.66 -1.45
C ILE A 107 7.66 9.78 -0.43
N ILE A 108 8.97 9.98 -0.30
CA ILE A 108 9.79 9.32 0.71
C ILE A 108 9.26 9.66 2.10
N THR A 109 9.02 10.94 2.40
CA THR A 109 8.42 11.38 3.67
C THR A 109 7.08 10.66 3.91
N ASN A 110 6.18 10.68 2.93
CA ASN A 110 4.90 9.98 3.05
C ASN A 110 5.06 8.47 3.28
N PHE A 111 6.05 7.84 2.62
CA PHE A 111 6.35 6.42 2.75
C PHE A 111 6.95 6.08 4.12
N THR A 112 7.76 6.95 4.73
CA THR A 112 8.37 6.68 6.03
C THR A 112 7.47 7.03 7.21
N THR A 113 6.48 7.91 7.00
CA THR A 113 5.45 8.22 8.00
C THR A 113 4.26 7.27 7.84
N LYS A 114 4.40 6.01 8.28
CA LYS A 114 3.27 5.07 8.34
C LYS A 114 2.18 5.63 9.26
N PRO A 115 0.91 5.71 8.82
CA PRO A 115 -0.18 6.12 9.70
C PRO A 115 -0.25 5.19 10.92
N GLN A 116 -0.31 5.79 12.11
CA GLN A 116 -0.21 5.06 13.39
C GLN A 116 -1.49 4.34 13.79
N SER A 117 -2.66 4.73 13.28
CA SER A 117 -3.96 4.22 13.75
C SER A 117 -4.62 3.25 12.77
N GLY A 118 -4.67 1.97 13.12
CA GLY A 118 -5.78 1.12 12.70
C GLY A 118 -7.09 1.62 13.33
N HIS A 119 -8.24 1.28 12.77
CA HIS A 119 -9.48 1.40 13.54
C HIS A 119 -9.66 0.14 14.38
N GLU A 120 -9.92 0.38 15.65
CA GLU A 120 -10.30 -0.62 16.61
C GLU A 120 -11.80 -0.89 16.54
N CYS A 121 -12.17 -2.15 16.77
CA CYS A 121 -13.56 -2.53 16.91
C CYS A 121 -14.10 -1.87 18.18
N PRO A 122 -15.18 -1.08 18.13
CA PRO A 122 -15.72 -0.40 19.31
C PRO A 122 -16.33 -1.35 20.36
N VAL A 123 -16.34 -2.66 20.08
CA VAL A 123 -16.86 -3.69 21.01
C VAL A 123 -15.72 -4.46 21.68
N CYS A 124 -14.70 -4.88 20.94
CA CYS A 124 -13.59 -5.68 21.49
C CYS A 124 -12.27 -4.91 21.61
N TYR A 125 -12.21 -3.66 21.12
CA TYR A 125 -11.03 -2.79 21.09
C TYR A 125 -9.83 -3.38 20.33
N GLU A 126 -10.02 -4.47 19.60
CA GLU A 126 -8.98 -5.02 18.75
C GLU A 126 -8.96 -4.30 17.41
N ASP A 127 -7.74 -4.07 16.90
CA ASP A 127 -7.54 -3.63 15.53
C ASP A 127 -8.18 -4.59 14.54
N PHE A 128 -8.88 -4.02 13.56
CA PHE A 128 -9.41 -4.76 12.40
C PHE A 128 -8.96 -4.17 11.06
N THR A 129 -8.09 -3.16 11.09
CA THR A 129 -7.46 -2.62 9.88
C THR A 129 -5.96 -2.44 10.03
N GLU A 130 -5.24 -2.60 8.94
CA GLU A 130 -3.83 -2.23 8.83
C GLU A 130 -3.59 -1.30 7.64
N TYR A 131 -2.45 -0.61 7.66
CA TYR A 131 -1.96 0.14 6.52
C TYR A 131 -0.83 -0.59 5.81
N THR A 132 -0.96 -0.73 4.49
CA THR A 132 0.09 -1.21 3.60
C THR A 132 0.41 -0.13 2.55
N TRP A 133 1.68 -0.04 2.15
CA TRP A 133 2.07 0.93 1.12
C TRP A 133 1.71 0.42 -0.26
N SER A 134 0.90 1.18 -1.01
CA SER A 134 0.62 0.89 -2.41
C SER A 134 1.65 1.58 -3.31
N PHE A 135 2.55 0.81 -3.91
CA PHE A 135 3.49 1.33 -4.90
C PHE A 135 2.82 1.84 -6.18
N ILE A 136 1.64 1.33 -6.52
CA ILE A 136 0.86 1.76 -7.70
C ILE A 136 0.19 3.11 -7.45
N LEU A 137 -0.17 3.40 -6.21
CA LEU A 137 -0.83 4.65 -5.85
C LEU A 137 0.13 5.66 -5.22
N SER A 138 1.33 5.22 -4.81
CA SER A 138 2.30 5.98 -4.00
C SER A 138 1.65 6.59 -2.75
N LYS A 139 0.86 5.79 -2.06
CA LYS A 139 0.21 6.15 -0.79
C LYS A 139 0.01 4.94 0.10
N TRP A 140 -0.16 5.19 1.40
CA TRP A 140 -0.67 4.19 2.34
C TRP A 140 -2.13 3.89 2.03
N VAL A 141 -2.45 2.60 1.91
CA VAL A 141 -3.80 2.10 1.71
C VAL A 141 -4.19 1.31 2.94
N ARG A 142 -5.41 1.54 3.42
CA ARG A 142 -5.95 0.86 4.60
C ARG A 142 -6.71 -0.40 4.16
N HIS A 143 -6.37 -1.53 4.75
CA HIS A 143 -7.01 -2.82 4.47
C HIS A 143 -7.62 -3.42 5.73
N LEU A 144 -8.68 -4.20 5.57
CA LEU A 144 -9.22 -5.01 6.65
C LEU A 144 -8.29 -6.20 6.96
N ILE A 145 -7.91 -6.39 8.22
CA ILE A 145 -7.19 -7.60 8.70
C ILE A 145 -8.12 -8.60 9.36
N LYS A 146 -9.36 -8.21 9.65
CA LYS A 146 -10.41 -9.08 10.18
C LYS A 146 -11.69 -8.93 9.38
N PRO A 147 -12.48 -10.01 9.22
CA PRO A 147 -13.82 -9.92 8.66
C PRO A 147 -14.63 -8.88 9.42
N SER A 148 -15.14 -7.91 8.68
CA SER A 148 -15.81 -6.74 9.24
C SER A 148 -17.15 -6.53 8.55
N LEU A 149 -17.97 -5.69 9.14
CA LEU A 149 -19.21 -5.28 8.54
C LEU A 149 -19.50 -3.81 8.79
N VAL A 150 -20.28 -3.24 7.89
CA VAL A 150 -20.80 -1.88 8.02
C VAL A 150 -22.31 -1.96 8.12
N THR A 151 -22.81 -1.44 9.23
CA THR A 151 -24.25 -1.32 9.50
C THR A 151 -24.88 -0.25 8.60
N SER A 152 -26.20 -0.31 8.41
CA SER A 152 -26.94 0.73 7.68
C SER A 152 -26.81 2.13 8.28
N CYS A 153 -26.44 2.24 9.55
CA CYS A 153 -26.14 3.51 10.22
C CYS A 153 -24.69 4.00 10.04
N GLY A 154 -23.86 3.33 9.23
CA GLY A 154 -22.49 3.74 8.89
C GLY A 154 -21.40 3.27 9.87
N HIS A 155 -21.77 2.63 10.98
CA HIS A 155 -20.79 2.13 11.96
C HIS A 155 -20.22 0.78 11.55
N THR A 156 -18.91 0.60 11.74
CA THR A 156 -18.15 -0.60 11.40
C THR A 156 -17.82 -1.44 12.62
N PHE A 157 -17.94 -2.76 12.51
CA PHE A 157 -17.62 -3.72 13.59
C PHE A 157 -16.93 -4.97 13.02
N CYS A 158 -16.16 -5.67 13.86
CA CYS A 158 -15.76 -7.04 13.56
C CYS A 158 -17.00 -7.94 13.43
N LYS A 159 -17.01 -8.81 12.43
CA LYS A 159 -18.14 -9.73 12.17
C LYS A 159 -18.47 -10.59 13.39
N SER A 160 -17.45 -11.12 14.08
CA SER A 160 -17.60 -11.91 15.31
C SER A 160 -18.22 -11.15 16.48
N CYS A 161 -17.94 -9.85 16.61
CA CYS A 161 -18.48 -9.01 17.68
C CYS A 161 -19.95 -8.69 17.42
N TRP A 162 -20.29 -8.38 16.18
CA TRP A 162 -21.67 -8.14 15.79
C TRP A 162 -22.55 -9.37 15.95
N HIS A 163 -22.10 -10.55 15.53
CA HIS A 163 -22.90 -11.77 15.65
C HIS A 163 -23.17 -12.16 17.10
N ARG A 164 -22.23 -11.92 18.01
CA ARG A 164 -22.42 -12.10 19.46
C ARG A 164 -23.31 -11.05 20.10
N TRP A 165 -23.57 -9.92 19.42
CA TRP A 165 -24.43 -8.87 19.94
C TRP A 165 -25.90 -9.32 19.97
N PRO A 166 -26.66 -9.01 21.03
CA PRO A 166 -28.03 -9.51 21.21
C PRO A 166 -28.96 -9.17 20.03
N GLU A 167 -29.68 -10.19 19.55
CA GLU A 167 -30.76 -10.06 18.59
C GLU A 167 -32.05 -9.60 19.26
N ALA A 168 -32.84 -8.83 18.51
CA ALA A 168 -34.22 -8.58 18.85
C ALA A 168 -35.06 -8.41 17.58
N SER A 169 -36.36 -8.65 17.71
CA SER A 169 -37.33 -8.34 16.68
C SER A 169 -37.66 -6.86 16.72
N TYR A 170 -37.49 -6.16 15.60
CA TYR A 170 -37.82 -4.75 15.48
C TYR A 170 -38.82 -4.56 14.35
N TYR A 171 -39.74 -3.61 14.54
CA TYR A 171 -40.62 -3.13 13.48
C TYR A 171 -39.85 -2.18 12.54
N PHE A 172 -39.93 -2.45 11.24
CA PHE A 172 -39.39 -1.62 10.16
C PHE A 172 -40.51 -1.34 9.14
N ALA A 173 -41.01 -0.10 9.12
CA ALA A 173 -42.14 0.28 8.28
C ALA A 173 -41.90 -0.01 6.79
N GLU A 174 -40.66 0.16 6.34
CA GLU A 174 -40.26 -0.09 4.95
C GLU A 174 -40.28 -1.58 4.53
N LYS A 175 -40.46 -2.50 5.49
CA LYS A 175 -40.57 -3.95 5.24
C LYS A 175 -42.00 -4.47 5.27
N LYS A 176 -42.98 -3.61 5.50
CA LYS A 176 -44.39 -4.01 5.49
C LYS A 176 -44.78 -4.45 4.08
N THR A 177 -45.30 -5.66 3.95
CA THR A 177 -45.87 -6.20 2.72
C THR A 177 -47.24 -6.79 3.02
N ASP A 178 -47.98 -7.20 1.98
CA ASP A 178 -49.28 -7.87 2.16
C ASP A 178 -49.16 -9.21 2.94
N LEU A 179 -47.94 -9.75 3.07
CA LEU A 179 -47.65 -11.03 3.72
C LEU A 179 -46.88 -10.88 5.05
N CYS A 180 -46.46 -9.67 5.42
CA CYS A 180 -45.57 -9.44 6.57
C CYS A 180 -45.83 -8.05 7.19
N ASP A 181 -46.04 -8.03 8.51
CA ASP A 181 -46.26 -6.80 9.28
C ASP A 181 -45.02 -5.89 9.40
N GLY A 182 -43.94 -6.14 8.66
CA GLY A 182 -42.73 -5.31 8.67
C GLY A 182 -41.79 -5.58 9.85
N TYR A 183 -42.04 -6.62 10.65
CA TYR A 183 -41.10 -7.07 11.67
C TYR A 183 -39.92 -7.81 11.04
N ALA A 184 -38.70 -7.49 11.47
CA ALA A 184 -37.51 -8.23 11.10
C ALA A 184 -36.56 -8.40 12.29
N VAL A 185 -35.81 -9.49 12.27
CA VAL A 185 -34.71 -9.72 13.22
C VAL A 185 -33.58 -8.75 12.91
N GLY A 186 -33.13 -8.06 13.96
CA GLY A 186 -32.05 -7.11 13.86
C GLY A 186 -31.31 -6.93 15.18
N ARG A 187 -30.45 -5.92 15.22
CA ARG A 187 -29.65 -5.55 16.38
C ARG A 187 -29.67 -4.04 16.57
N SER A 188 -29.61 -3.60 17.82
CA SER A 188 -29.37 -2.19 18.13
C SER A 188 -27.88 -1.89 18.02
N CYS A 189 -27.51 -0.90 17.20
CA CYS A 189 -26.11 -0.51 17.01
C CYS A 189 -25.46 -0.15 18.36
N PRO A 190 -24.29 -0.74 18.73
CA PRO A 190 -23.60 -0.42 19.97
C PRO A 190 -23.26 1.07 20.15
N LEU A 191 -22.97 1.79 19.05
CA LEU A 191 -22.51 3.17 19.08
C LEU A 191 -23.66 4.19 19.08
N CYS A 192 -24.64 4.03 18.20
CA CYS A 192 -25.71 5.03 18.03
C CYS A 192 -27.11 4.55 18.40
N ARG A 193 -27.24 3.29 18.87
CA ARG A 193 -28.50 2.65 19.27
C ARG A 193 -29.59 2.56 18.18
N LYS A 194 -29.32 3.01 16.95
CA LYS A 194 -30.21 2.80 15.81
C LYS A 194 -30.43 1.31 15.58
N LYS A 195 -31.69 0.96 15.27
CA LYS A 195 -32.11 -0.40 14.93
C LYS A 195 -31.57 -0.75 13.54
N VAL A 196 -30.84 -1.85 13.44
CA VAL A 196 -30.23 -2.32 12.19
C VAL A 196 -30.79 -3.70 11.88
N ALA A 197 -31.54 -3.82 10.79
CA ALA A 197 -31.99 -5.11 10.30
C ALA A 197 -30.80 -5.94 9.80
N ASN A 198 -30.79 -7.25 10.08
CA ASN A 198 -29.64 -8.12 9.79
C ASN A 198 -29.29 -8.17 8.29
N ASP A 199 -30.29 -8.09 7.42
CA ASP A 199 -30.16 -8.07 5.95
C ASP A 199 -29.68 -6.71 5.39
N LYS A 200 -29.68 -5.65 6.21
CA LYS A 200 -29.18 -4.31 5.83
C LYS A 200 -27.72 -4.07 6.23
N VAL A 201 -26.99 -5.14 6.53
CA VAL A 201 -25.59 -5.09 6.92
C VAL A 201 -24.71 -5.50 5.73
N LYS A 202 -23.69 -4.69 5.43
CA LYS A 202 -22.71 -5.01 4.38
C LYS A 202 -21.52 -5.75 4.99
N HIS A 203 -21.26 -6.96 4.52
CA HIS A 203 -20.16 -7.79 4.98
C HIS A 203 -18.92 -7.63 4.11
N TYR A 204 -17.76 -7.61 4.74
CA TYR A 204 -16.47 -7.45 4.07
C TYR A 204 -15.46 -8.45 4.63
N ASP A 205 -14.77 -9.11 3.72
CA ASP A 205 -13.69 -10.03 4.05
C ASP A 205 -12.35 -9.28 4.20
N VAL A 206 -11.34 -10.02 4.67
CA VAL A 206 -9.97 -9.52 4.82
C VAL A 206 -9.38 -9.07 3.49
N GLY A 207 -8.43 -8.13 3.54
CA GLY A 207 -7.72 -7.60 2.38
C GLY A 207 -8.48 -6.53 1.57
N ILE A 208 -9.77 -6.33 1.84
CA ILE A 208 -10.56 -5.28 1.17
C ILE A 208 -10.02 -3.89 1.56
N ASN A 209 -9.81 -3.04 0.55
CA ASN A 209 -9.46 -1.64 0.76
C ASN A 209 -10.64 -0.92 1.42
N ARG A 210 -10.43 -0.39 2.63
CA ARG A 210 -11.47 0.31 3.38
C ARG A 210 -11.94 1.59 2.69
N GLU A 211 -11.12 2.26 1.90
CA GLU A 211 -11.58 3.43 1.12
C GLU A 211 -12.68 3.08 0.10
N LYS A 212 -12.90 1.79 -0.17
CA LYS A 212 -14.01 1.28 -1.00
C LYS A 212 -15.23 0.83 -0.19
N ILE A 213 -15.13 0.87 1.13
CA ILE A 213 -16.21 0.57 2.07
C ILE A 213 -16.93 1.90 2.30
N GLY A 214 -18.07 2.07 1.63
CA GLY A 214 -18.86 3.32 1.63
C GLY A 214 -19.40 3.74 2.98
#